data_AF-A0A1B2AH17-F1
#
_entry.id   AF-A0A1B2AH17-F1
#
_cell.length_a   1.000
_cell.length_b   1.000
_cell.length_c   1.000
_cell.angle_alpha   90.00
_cell.angle_beta   90.00
_cell.angle_gamma   90.00
#
_symmetry.space_group_name_H-M   'P 1'
#
loop_
_entity.id
_entity.type
_entity.pdbx_description
1 polymer ?
#
loop_
_entity_poly.entity_id
_entity_poly.type
_entity_poly.pdbx_seq_one_letter_code
_entity_poly.pdbx_strand_id
1 'polypeptide(L)'
;MKPQFRNTVERMYRGTFFYNFNNRPILSRRNTVWLCYEVKTRGPSMPTWGTKIFRGQVCFEPQYHAEMCFLSRFCGNQLPAYKRFQITWFVSWTPCPDCVAKVAEFLAEHPNVTLTISAARLYYYWETDYRRALCRLRQAGARVKIMDYEEFAYCWENFVYNEDQSFMPWDKFDDNYAFLHHKLKEILRNPMEATYPHIFYFHFKNLRKAYGRNETWLCFTMEIIKQHSTVSWETGVFRNQVDPESRCHAERCFLSWFCEDILSPNTEYQVTWYTSWSPCLDCAGEVAEFLARHSNVKLAIFAARLYYFWDTHYQQGLRSLSEKGASVEIMGYKDFKYCWENFVYNGDEPFKPWKGLKYNFLFLDSKLQEILE
;
A
#
# COMPACT_ATOMS: atom_id res chain seq x y z
N MET A 1 -27.51 -24.72 11.59
CA MET A 1 -26.36 -25.56 12.00
C MET A 1 -25.26 -24.67 12.55
N LYS A 2 -24.70 -25.01 13.72
CA LYS A 2 -23.55 -24.28 14.30
C LYS A 2 -22.30 -24.59 13.44
N PRO A 3 -21.50 -23.59 13.02
CA PRO A 3 -20.29 -23.86 12.25
C PRO A 3 -19.30 -24.64 13.13
N GLN A 4 -19.04 -25.90 12.78
CA GLN A 4 -18.00 -26.72 13.37
C GLN A 4 -16.69 -26.50 12.61
N PHE A 5 -15.97 -25.46 12.97
CA PHE A 5 -14.56 -25.34 12.63
C PHE A 5 -13.81 -26.40 13.47
N ARG A 6 -13.36 -27.50 12.84
CA ARG A 6 -12.54 -28.52 13.53
C ARG A 6 -11.11 -28.01 13.70
N ASN A 7 -10.56 -28.16 14.91
CA ASN A 7 -9.23 -27.70 15.32
C ASN A 7 -8.07 -28.64 14.91
N THR A 8 -8.30 -29.55 13.96
CA THR A 8 -7.27 -30.50 13.52
C THR A 8 -6.52 -29.90 12.35
N VAL A 9 -5.41 -29.20 12.65
CA VAL A 9 -4.37 -28.92 11.65
C VAL A 9 -3.69 -30.25 11.36
N GLU A 10 -3.90 -30.81 10.16
CA GLU A 10 -2.98 -31.81 9.65
C GLU A 10 -1.61 -31.14 9.57
N ARG A 11 -0.64 -31.56 10.40
CA ARG A 11 0.65 -30.88 10.51
C ARG A 11 1.56 -31.29 9.37
N MET A 12 2.31 -30.36 8.80
CA MET A 12 3.32 -30.70 7.79
C MET A 12 4.56 -31.34 8.43
N TYR A 13 5.24 -32.20 7.67
CA TYR A 13 6.52 -32.77 8.08
C TYR A 13 7.63 -31.71 8.09
N ARG A 14 8.64 -31.92 8.93
CA ARG A 14 9.81 -31.04 9.08
C ARG A 14 10.50 -30.75 7.76
N GLY A 15 10.76 -31.81 6.97
CA GLY A 15 11.38 -31.68 5.65
C GLY A 15 10.55 -30.81 4.69
N THR A 16 9.23 -30.92 4.74
CA THR A 16 8.31 -30.09 3.96
C THR A 16 8.38 -28.62 4.37
N PHE A 17 8.44 -28.33 5.68
CA PHE A 17 8.59 -26.97 6.17
C PHE A 17 9.90 -26.34 5.69
N PHE A 18 11.05 -26.99 5.94
CA PHE A 18 12.34 -26.48 5.46
C PHE A 18 12.41 -26.36 3.94
N TYR A 19 11.77 -27.27 3.21
CA TYR A 19 11.73 -27.20 1.75
C TYR A 19 10.81 -26.10 1.21
N ASN A 20 9.74 -25.71 1.91
CA ASN A 20 8.80 -24.73 1.37
C ASN A 20 8.97 -23.34 1.99
N PHE A 21 9.26 -23.24 3.28
CA PHE A 21 9.34 -21.97 4.00
C PHE A 21 10.75 -21.38 4.05
N ASN A 22 11.77 -22.03 3.49
CA ASN A 22 13.10 -21.43 3.43
C ASN A 22 13.09 -20.06 2.72
N ASN A 23 13.74 -19.06 3.31
CA ASN A 23 13.71 -17.66 2.87
C ASN A 23 14.81 -17.29 1.87
N ARG A 24 15.56 -18.25 1.32
CA ARG A 24 16.55 -17.96 0.28
C ARG A 24 15.86 -17.27 -0.91
N PRO A 25 16.29 -16.06 -1.33
CA PRO A 25 15.53 -15.22 -2.27
C PRO A 25 15.29 -15.87 -3.63
N ILE A 26 16.28 -16.60 -4.13
CA ILE A 26 16.19 -17.28 -5.43
C ILE A 26 16.26 -18.78 -5.18
N LEU A 27 15.16 -19.46 -5.50
CA LEU A 27 15.03 -20.91 -5.42
C LEU A 27 14.32 -21.42 -6.67
N SER A 28 15.11 -21.94 -7.61
CA SER A 28 14.59 -22.54 -8.83
C SER A 28 13.83 -23.84 -8.53
N ARG A 29 12.77 -24.13 -9.31
CA ARG A 29 12.02 -25.41 -9.33
C ARG A 29 11.13 -25.71 -8.12
N ARG A 30 10.75 -24.70 -7.31
CA ARG A 30 9.76 -24.85 -6.23
C ARG A 30 8.38 -24.40 -6.70
N ASN A 31 7.59 -25.34 -7.21
CA ASN A 31 6.27 -25.06 -7.80
C ASN A 31 5.12 -25.19 -6.80
N THR A 32 5.41 -25.47 -5.53
CA THR A 32 4.40 -25.68 -4.47
C THR A 32 4.32 -24.46 -3.55
N VAL A 33 3.13 -23.85 -3.48
CA VAL A 33 2.81 -22.81 -2.50
C VAL A 33 2.12 -23.45 -1.30
N TRP A 34 2.58 -23.09 -0.10
CA TRP A 34 1.98 -23.46 1.17
C TRP A 34 1.43 -22.22 1.84
N LEU A 35 0.21 -22.30 2.35
CA LEU A 35 -0.44 -21.25 3.11
C LEU A 35 -0.92 -21.85 4.43
N CYS A 36 -0.24 -21.49 5.50
CA CYS A 36 -0.74 -21.69 6.86
C CYS A 36 -1.54 -20.46 7.25
N TYR A 37 -2.69 -20.61 7.88
CA TYR A 37 -3.50 -19.46 8.29
C TYR A 37 -3.91 -19.55 9.75
N GLU A 38 -4.10 -18.38 10.33
CA GLU A 38 -4.68 -18.18 11.63
C GLU A 38 -5.83 -17.17 11.55
N VAL A 39 -6.98 -17.50 12.14
CA VAL A 39 -8.13 -16.60 12.22
C VAL A 39 -8.48 -16.34 13.67
N LYS A 40 -8.35 -15.09 14.09
CA LYS A 40 -8.83 -14.58 15.38
C LYS A 40 -10.16 -13.86 15.17
N THR A 41 -11.12 -14.10 16.06
CA THR A 41 -12.43 -13.46 16.01
C THR A 41 -12.67 -12.58 17.23
N ARG A 42 -13.38 -11.46 17.03
CA ARG A 42 -13.85 -10.58 18.11
C ARG A 42 -15.32 -10.23 17.89
N GLY A 43 -16.14 -10.51 18.90
CA GLY A 43 -17.58 -10.22 18.91
C GLY A 43 -17.94 -9.08 19.87
N PRO A 44 -19.17 -8.54 19.79
CA PRO A 44 -19.63 -7.44 20.63
C PRO A 44 -19.64 -7.77 22.13
N SER A 45 -19.73 -9.04 22.51
CA SER A 45 -19.71 -9.53 23.89
C SER A 45 -18.34 -9.96 24.42
N MET A 46 -17.28 -9.88 23.59
CA MET A 46 -15.93 -10.35 23.93
C MET A 46 -14.92 -9.19 23.78
N PRO A 47 -14.36 -8.66 24.88
CA PRO A 47 -13.48 -7.49 24.82
C PRO A 47 -12.12 -7.79 24.17
N THR A 48 -11.64 -9.04 24.26
CA THR A 48 -10.28 -9.45 23.86
C THR A 48 -10.29 -10.25 22.56
N TRP A 49 -9.27 -10.04 21.73
CA TRP A 49 -9.00 -10.90 20.57
C TRP A 49 -8.54 -12.29 21.05
N GLY A 50 -9.00 -13.37 20.41
CA GLY A 50 -8.39 -14.70 20.60
C GLY A 50 -9.21 -15.76 21.34
N THR A 51 -10.50 -15.54 21.64
CA THR A 51 -11.34 -16.58 22.28
C THR A 51 -11.61 -17.79 21.38
N LYS A 52 -11.50 -17.62 20.06
CA LYS A 52 -11.48 -18.71 19.08
C LYS A 52 -10.39 -18.42 18.06
N ILE A 53 -9.36 -19.26 18.09
CA ILE A 53 -8.26 -19.28 17.12
C ILE A 53 -8.50 -20.49 16.23
N PHE A 54 -8.62 -20.27 14.93
CA PHE A 54 -8.67 -21.35 13.94
C PHE A 54 -7.38 -21.38 13.17
N ARG A 55 -6.82 -22.57 13.03
CA ARG A 55 -5.61 -22.80 12.28
C ARG A 55 -5.88 -23.84 11.20
N GLY A 56 -5.22 -23.66 10.07
CA GLY A 56 -5.23 -24.64 9.01
C GLY A 56 -4.08 -24.41 8.05
N GLN A 57 -3.87 -25.39 7.19
CA GLN A 57 -2.91 -25.29 6.10
C GLN A 57 -3.58 -25.73 4.80
N VAL A 58 -3.22 -25.08 3.70
CA VAL A 58 -3.61 -25.46 2.35
C VAL A 58 -2.36 -25.42 1.47
N CYS A 59 -2.22 -26.42 0.61
CA CYS A 59 -1.13 -26.53 -0.35
C CYS A 59 -1.69 -26.68 -1.77
N PHE A 60 -0.86 -26.32 -2.74
CA PHE A 60 -1.20 -26.38 -4.15
C PHE A 60 -1.33 -27.81 -4.71
N GLU A 61 -2.39 -28.05 -5.48
CA GLU A 61 -2.42 -28.99 -6.61
C GLU A 61 -2.48 -28.17 -7.91
N PRO A 62 -1.93 -28.64 -9.05
CA PRO A 62 -1.78 -27.91 -10.33
C PRO A 62 -2.97 -27.09 -10.86
N GLN A 63 -4.16 -27.29 -10.31
CA GLN A 63 -5.42 -26.69 -10.76
C GLN A 63 -5.96 -25.61 -9.80
N TYR A 64 -5.42 -25.46 -8.57
CA TYR A 64 -5.96 -24.53 -7.56
C TYR A 64 -4.89 -23.87 -6.67
N HIS A 65 -4.86 -22.54 -6.67
CA HIS A 65 -3.96 -21.73 -5.82
C HIS A 65 -4.38 -21.78 -4.34
N ALA A 66 -3.41 -21.81 -3.43
CA ALA A 66 -3.64 -21.97 -1.98
C ALA A 66 -4.55 -20.87 -1.40
N GLU A 67 -4.41 -19.65 -1.90
CA GLU A 67 -5.22 -18.48 -1.58
C GLU A 67 -6.70 -18.70 -1.98
N MET A 68 -6.94 -19.28 -3.16
CA MET A 68 -8.29 -19.58 -3.65
C MET A 68 -8.93 -20.72 -2.85
N CYS A 69 -8.15 -21.71 -2.42
CA CYS A 69 -8.60 -22.75 -1.50
C CYS A 69 -8.98 -22.16 -0.14
N PHE A 70 -8.24 -21.17 0.36
CA PHE A 70 -8.61 -20.45 1.57
C PHE A 70 -9.92 -19.68 1.37
N LEU A 71 -10.01 -18.84 0.32
CA LEU A 71 -11.18 -18.00 0.06
C LEU A 71 -12.45 -18.85 -0.13
N SER A 72 -12.40 -19.92 -0.92
CA SER A 72 -13.56 -20.82 -1.11
C SER A 72 -14.04 -21.45 0.21
N ARG A 73 -13.12 -21.96 1.03
CA ARG A 73 -13.44 -22.53 2.35
C ARG A 73 -13.91 -21.48 3.35
N PHE A 74 -13.38 -20.27 3.29
CA PHE A 74 -13.65 -19.22 4.27
C PHE A 74 -14.94 -18.45 3.94
N CYS A 75 -15.16 -18.08 2.68
CA CYS A 75 -16.36 -17.39 2.21
C CYS A 75 -17.60 -18.28 2.20
N GLY A 76 -17.45 -19.59 2.00
CA GLY A 76 -18.55 -20.57 2.09
C GLY A 76 -19.25 -20.62 3.47
N ASN A 77 -18.67 -19.99 4.50
CA ASN A 77 -19.17 -20.04 5.88
C ASN A 77 -20.00 -18.82 6.34
N GLN A 78 -20.39 -17.90 5.43
CA GLN A 78 -21.16 -16.67 5.72
C GLN A 78 -20.60 -15.87 6.92
N LEU A 79 -19.64 -14.97 6.66
CA LEU A 79 -19.04 -14.13 7.69
C LEU A 79 -20.07 -13.15 8.26
N PRO A 80 -20.46 -13.24 9.55
CA PRO A 80 -21.47 -12.35 10.10
C PRO A 80 -20.90 -10.93 10.21
N ALA A 81 -21.62 -9.95 9.64
CA ALA A 81 -21.19 -8.55 9.60
C ALA A 81 -20.91 -7.93 10.98
N TYR A 82 -21.54 -8.46 12.05
CA TYR A 82 -21.35 -7.98 13.42
C TYR A 82 -20.08 -8.49 14.11
N LYS A 83 -19.34 -9.43 13.51
CA LYS A 83 -18.08 -9.95 14.05
C LYS A 83 -16.91 -9.36 13.27
N ARG A 84 -15.83 -9.04 13.98
CA ARG A 84 -14.56 -8.64 13.38
C ARG A 84 -13.63 -9.84 13.29
N PHE A 85 -12.93 -9.94 12.17
CA PHE A 85 -12.00 -11.02 11.87
C PHE A 85 -10.61 -10.46 11.66
N GLN A 86 -9.62 -11.08 12.30
CA GLN A 86 -8.21 -10.84 12.05
C GLN A 86 -7.61 -12.13 11.51
N ILE A 87 -7.26 -12.08 10.23
CA ILE A 87 -6.72 -13.21 9.48
C ILE A 87 -5.23 -12.96 9.30
N THR A 88 -4.42 -13.96 9.62
CA THR A 88 -2.98 -13.96 9.35
C THR A 88 -2.68 -15.14 8.45
N TRP A 89 -2.05 -14.90 7.31
CA TRP A 89 -1.53 -15.92 6.41
C TRP A 89 -0.01 -15.97 6.54
N PHE A 90 0.53 -17.16 6.72
CA PHE A 90 1.94 -17.47 6.61
C PHE A 90 2.14 -18.25 5.32
N VAL A 91 2.70 -17.59 4.31
CA VAL A 91 2.79 -18.13 2.96
C VAL A 91 4.23 -18.39 2.56
N SER A 92 4.48 -19.50 1.87
CA SER A 92 5.82 -19.82 1.36
C SER A 92 6.31 -18.89 0.26
N TRP A 93 5.38 -18.26 -0.46
CA TRP A 93 5.58 -17.31 -1.55
C TRP A 93 4.48 -16.25 -1.51
N THR A 94 4.77 -15.03 -1.93
CA THR A 94 3.71 -14.02 -2.14
C THR A 94 2.73 -14.46 -3.22
N PRO A 95 1.44 -14.08 -3.12
CA PRO A 95 0.41 -14.47 -4.09
C PRO A 95 0.67 -13.92 -5.49
N CYS A 96 0.19 -14.63 -6.50
CA CYS A 96 0.21 -14.17 -7.89
C CYS A 96 -0.83 -13.07 -8.17
N PRO A 97 -0.71 -12.32 -9.29
CA PRO A 97 -1.63 -11.24 -9.64
C PRO A 97 -3.13 -11.62 -9.64
N ASP A 98 -3.48 -12.81 -10.15
CA ASP A 98 -4.88 -13.26 -10.19
C ASP A 98 -5.44 -13.53 -8.79
N CYS A 99 -4.63 -14.15 -7.91
CA CYS A 99 -5.01 -14.33 -6.51
C CYS A 99 -5.15 -13.00 -5.78
N VAL A 100 -4.25 -12.05 -6.04
CA VAL A 100 -4.32 -10.71 -5.48
C VAL A 100 -5.63 -10.02 -5.84
N ALA A 101 -6.06 -10.09 -7.11
CA ALA A 101 -7.32 -9.49 -7.53
C ALA A 101 -8.51 -10.03 -6.73
N LYS A 102 -8.57 -11.35 -6.54
CA LYS A 102 -9.63 -12.01 -5.76
C LYS A 102 -9.57 -11.69 -4.27
N VAL A 103 -8.38 -11.57 -3.69
CA VAL A 103 -8.21 -11.13 -2.31
C VAL A 103 -8.64 -9.67 -2.13
N ALA A 104 -8.35 -8.80 -3.09
CA ALA A 104 -8.77 -7.39 -3.05
C ALA A 104 -10.29 -7.25 -3.12
N GLU A 105 -10.96 -7.99 -4.01
CA GLU A 105 -12.42 -8.09 -4.07
C GLU A 105 -13.01 -8.52 -2.71
N PHE A 106 -12.47 -9.59 -2.13
CA PHE A 106 -12.89 -10.10 -0.82
C PHE A 106 -12.75 -9.05 0.30
N LEU A 107 -11.65 -8.31 0.35
CA LEU A 107 -11.45 -7.26 1.35
C LEU A 107 -12.39 -6.07 1.16
N ALA A 108 -12.74 -5.73 -0.08
CA ALA A 108 -13.70 -4.69 -0.38
C ALA A 108 -15.13 -5.09 0.06
N GLU A 109 -15.52 -6.34 -0.12
CA GLU A 109 -16.82 -6.87 0.30
C GLU A 109 -16.96 -7.03 1.83
N HIS A 110 -15.83 -7.21 2.54
CA HIS A 110 -15.82 -7.53 3.96
C HIS A 110 -15.00 -6.52 4.79
N PRO A 111 -15.52 -5.30 5.05
CA PRO A 111 -14.81 -4.26 5.82
C PRO A 111 -14.59 -4.63 7.30
N ASN A 112 -15.21 -5.72 7.79
CA ASN A 112 -15.02 -6.28 9.12
C ASN A 112 -13.82 -7.25 9.20
N VAL A 113 -13.11 -7.48 8.10
CA VAL A 113 -11.94 -8.35 8.02
C VAL A 113 -10.66 -7.51 7.94
N THR A 114 -9.64 -7.94 8.68
CA THR A 114 -8.27 -7.44 8.56
C THR A 114 -7.39 -8.60 8.16
N LEU A 115 -6.59 -8.43 7.10
CA LEU A 115 -5.71 -9.47 6.56
C LEU A 115 -4.25 -9.06 6.72
N THR A 116 -3.45 -9.94 7.31
CA THR A 116 -1.99 -9.86 7.32
C THR A 116 -1.42 -11.04 6.55
N ILE A 117 -0.54 -10.79 5.60
CA ILE A 117 0.17 -11.79 4.80
C ILE A 117 1.64 -11.68 5.17
N SER A 118 2.14 -12.67 5.89
CA SER A 118 3.54 -12.85 6.22
C SER A 118 4.12 -13.87 5.23
N ALA A 119 4.96 -13.40 4.31
CA ALA A 119 5.55 -14.23 3.27
C ALA A 119 6.98 -14.63 3.61
N ALA A 120 7.31 -15.91 3.44
CA ALA A 120 8.69 -16.38 3.56
C ALA A 120 9.60 -15.81 2.45
N ARG A 121 9.03 -15.59 1.25
CA ARG A 121 9.74 -15.09 0.05
C ARG A 121 8.82 -14.29 -0.85
N LEU A 122 9.42 -13.43 -1.66
CA LEU A 122 8.74 -12.71 -2.74
C LEU A 122 8.78 -13.53 -4.03
N TYR A 123 7.62 -13.75 -4.64
CA TYR A 123 7.47 -14.48 -5.89
C TYR A 123 7.61 -13.53 -7.08
N TYR A 124 8.49 -13.88 -8.05
CA TYR A 124 8.78 -13.10 -9.26
C TYR A 124 8.92 -11.58 -9.00
N TYR A 125 9.63 -11.19 -7.94
CA TYR A 125 9.73 -9.79 -7.53
C TYR A 125 10.47 -8.88 -8.54
N TRP A 126 11.16 -9.46 -9.52
CA TRP A 126 11.76 -8.75 -10.65
C TRP A 126 10.74 -8.42 -11.75
N GLU A 127 9.58 -9.06 -11.77
CA GLU A 127 8.53 -8.83 -12.76
C GLU A 127 7.57 -7.72 -12.32
N THR A 128 7.28 -6.80 -13.24
CA THR A 128 6.47 -5.62 -12.97
C THR A 128 5.05 -5.97 -12.52
N ASP A 129 4.42 -7.00 -13.09
CA ASP A 129 3.05 -7.39 -12.74
C ASP A 129 2.93 -7.89 -11.30
N TYR A 130 3.93 -8.63 -10.81
CA TYR A 130 3.99 -9.10 -9.42
C TYR A 130 4.26 -7.95 -8.45
N ARG A 131 5.14 -7.00 -8.83
CA ARG A 131 5.35 -5.76 -8.05
C ARG A 131 4.03 -4.99 -7.92
N ARG A 132 3.31 -4.78 -9.03
CA ARG A 132 1.99 -4.11 -9.02
C ARG A 132 0.96 -4.87 -8.19
N ALA A 133 0.94 -6.19 -8.24
CA ALA A 133 0.04 -7.01 -7.44
C ALA A 133 0.25 -6.80 -5.93
N LEU A 134 1.51 -6.77 -5.47
CA LEU A 134 1.81 -6.48 -4.06
C LEU A 134 1.34 -5.08 -3.64
N CYS A 135 1.47 -4.08 -4.51
CA CYS A 135 0.91 -2.75 -4.27
C CYS A 135 -0.62 -2.77 -4.18
N ARG A 136 -1.31 -3.50 -5.07
CA ARG A 136 -2.78 -3.66 -5.05
C ARG A 136 -3.29 -4.33 -3.77
N LEU A 137 -2.59 -5.35 -3.26
CA LEU A 137 -2.94 -5.94 -1.95
C LEU A 137 -2.89 -4.91 -0.83
N ARG A 138 -1.83 -4.08 -0.81
CA ARG A 138 -1.66 -3.04 0.20
C ARG A 138 -2.78 -1.99 0.11
N GLN A 139 -3.19 -1.61 -1.09
CA GLN A 139 -4.31 -0.70 -1.33
C GLN A 139 -5.63 -1.24 -0.81
N ALA A 140 -5.89 -2.53 -1.03
CA ALA A 140 -7.10 -3.19 -0.57
C ALA A 140 -7.17 -3.31 0.96
N GLY A 141 -6.13 -2.88 1.68
CA GLY A 141 -6.08 -2.86 3.14
C GLY A 141 -5.38 -4.07 3.75
N ALA A 142 -4.78 -4.96 2.95
CA ALA A 142 -3.96 -6.05 3.46
C ALA A 142 -2.61 -5.50 3.97
N ARG A 143 -2.12 -6.07 5.07
CA ARG A 143 -0.75 -5.85 5.55
C ARG A 143 0.14 -6.94 4.97
N VAL A 144 1.15 -6.57 4.18
CA VAL A 144 2.10 -7.52 3.61
C VAL A 144 3.45 -7.32 4.28
N LYS A 145 4.07 -8.40 4.78
CA LYS A 145 5.40 -8.37 5.38
C LYS A 145 6.19 -9.65 5.07
N ILE A 146 7.50 -9.59 5.29
CA ILE A 146 8.38 -10.77 5.25
C ILE A 146 8.36 -11.44 6.62
N MET A 147 8.27 -12.77 6.64
CA MET A 147 8.32 -13.55 7.89
C MET A 147 9.64 -13.32 8.62
N ASP A 148 9.56 -12.84 9.84
CA ASP A 148 10.70 -12.72 10.77
C ASP A 148 10.94 -14.04 11.53
N TYR A 149 11.98 -14.06 12.39
CA TYR A 149 12.31 -15.23 13.20
C TYR A 149 11.13 -15.71 14.06
N GLU A 150 10.41 -14.78 14.70
CA GLU A 150 9.29 -15.11 15.58
C GLU A 150 8.16 -15.79 14.79
N GLU A 151 7.90 -15.34 13.57
CA GLU A 151 6.89 -15.94 12.70
C GLU A 151 7.28 -17.31 12.17
N PHE A 152 8.56 -17.54 11.85
CA PHE A 152 9.03 -18.89 11.52
C PHE A 152 8.95 -19.83 12.71
N ALA A 153 9.36 -19.38 13.90
CA ALA A 153 9.23 -20.15 15.14
C ALA A 153 7.76 -20.45 15.45
N TYR A 154 6.88 -19.46 15.29
CA TYR A 154 5.44 -19.62 15.44
C TYR A 154 4.88 -20.67 14.47
N CYS A 155 5.30 -20.61 13.20
CA CYS A 155 4.85 -21.56 12.20
C CYS A 155 5.31 -22.98 12.51
N TRP A 156 6.57 -23.11 12.95
CA TRP A 156 7.18 -24.37 13.35
C TRP A 156 6.42 -25.03 14.50
N GLU A 157 6.09 -24.28 15.55
CA GLU A 157 5.38 -24.80 16.72
C GLU A 157 3.92 -25.20 16.43
N ASN A 158 3.25 -24.46 15.54
CA ASN A 158 1.80 -24.59 15.37
C ASN A 158 1.37 -25.42 14.15
N PHE A 159 2.22 -25.53 13.12
CA PHE A 159 1.87 -26.17 11.85
C PHE A 159 2.81 -27.32 11.46
N VAL A 160 3.93 -27.53 12.17
CA VAL A 160 4.90 -28.59 11.85
C VAL A 160 4.85 -29.70 12.90
N TYR A 161 5.01 -30.94 12.46
CA TYR A 161 5.32 -32.05 13.36
C TYR A 161 6.79 -31.91 13.80
N ASN A 162 7.02 -31.21 14.90
CA ASN A 162 8.35 -30.78 15.35
C ASN A 162 8.98 -31.65 16.45
N GLU A 163 8.27 -32.65 16.97
CA GLU A 163 8.76 -33.57 18.02
C GLU A 163 9.36 -32.80 19.22
N ASP A 164 8.70 -31.72 19.63
CA ASP A 164 9.12 -30.82 20.72
C ASP A 164 10.50 -30.16 20.51
N GLN A 165 11.05 -30.20 19.30
CA GLN A 165 12.26 -29.47 18.95
C GLN A 165 11.95 -28.00 18.67
N SER A 166 12.83 -27.10 19.11
CA SER A 166 12.75 -25.68 18.76
C SER A 166 13.09 -25.44 17.30
N PHE A 167 12.56 -24.35 16.72
CA PHE A 167 12.92 -23.93 15.38
C PHE A 167 14.39 -23.53 15.33
N MET A 168 15.13 -24.07 14.36
CA MET A 168 16.52 -23.70 14.09
C MET A 168 16.61 -23.06 12.70
N PRO A 169 17.06 -21.80 12.60
CA PRO A 169 17.21 -21.13 11.32
C PRO A 169 18.34 -21.78 10.50
N TRP A 170 18.22 -21.68 9.18
CA TRP A 170 19.24 -22.14 8.24
C TRP A 170 20.33 -21.07 8.02
N ASP A 171 21.40 -21.45 7.33
CA ASP A 171 22.48 -20.54 6.97
C ASP A 171 21.98 -19.30 6.20
N LYS A 172 22.51 -18.12 6.54
CA LYS A 172 22.13 -16.79 6.00
C LYS A 172 20.67 -16.40 6.18
N PHE A 173 19.98 -16.95 7.19
CA PHE A 173 18.60 -16.60 7.47
C PHE A 173 18.40 -15.08 7.61
N ASP A 174 19.21 -14.42 8.43
CA ASP A 174 19.10 -12.98 8.71
C ASP A 174 19.44 -12.12 7.49
N ASP A 175 20.50 -12.47 6.75
CA ASP A 175 20.88 -11.78 5.51
C ASP A 175 19.75 -11.84 4.47
N ASN A 176 19.15 -13.02 4.30
CA ASN A 176 18.03 -13.22 3.39
C ASN A 176 16.79 -12.44 3.83
N TYR A 177 16.49 -12.44 5.13
CA TYR A 177 15.41 -11.64 5.70
C TYR A 177 15.63 -10.16 5.41
N ALA A 178 16.81 -9.62 5.71
CA ALA A 178 17.15 -8.22 5.48
C ALA A 178 17.00 -7.85 3.99
N PHE A 179 17.50 -8.70 3.08
CA PHE A 179 17.35 -8.50 1.64
C PHE A 179 15.88 -8.49 1.20
N LEU A 180 15.10 -9.51 1.57
CA LEU A 180 13.70 -9.63 1.18
C LEU A 180 12.85 -8.50 1.78
N HIS A 181 13.11 -8.13 3.03
CA HIS A 181 12.42 -7.05 3.72
C HIS A 181 12.70 -5.70 3.03
N HIS A 182 13.96 -5.42 2.70
CA HIS A 182 14.34 -4.25 1.93
C HIS A 182 13.68 -4.25 0.55
N LYS A 183 13.72 -5.37 -0.19
CA LYS A 183 13.08 -5.50 -1.50
C LYS A 183 11.56 -5.33 -1.44
N LEU A 184 10.89 -5.86 -0.43
CA LEU A 184 9.46 -5.63 -0.25
C LEU A 184 9.18 -4.14 0.01
N LYS A 185 9.99 -3.49 0.84
CA LYS A 185 9.86 -2.04 1.09
C LYS A 185 10.05 -1.24 -0.20
N GLU A 186 11.04 -1.57 -1.03
CA GLU A 186 11.25 -0.98 -2.36
C GLU A 186 10.01 -1.18 -3.25
N ILE A 187 9.51 -2.41 -3.39
CA ILE A 187 8.33 -2.70 -4.22
C ILE A 187 7.12 -1.91 -3.76
N LEU A 188 6.88 -1.87 -2.46
CA LEU A 188 5.76 -1.14 -1.87
C LEU A 188 5.96 0.38 -1.85
N ARG A 189 7.14 0.88 -2.24
CA ARG A 189 7.39 2.30 -2.54
C ARG A 189 6.98 2.66 -3.96
N ASN A 190 6.93 1.73 -4.91
CA ASN A 190 6.54 2.04 -6.29
C ASN A 190 5.15 2.69 -6.39
N PRO A 191 4.94 3.57 -7.38
CA PRO A 191 3.65 4.20 -7.58
C PRO A 191 2.57 3.17 -7.91
N MET A 192 1.40 3.45 -7.38
CA MET A 192 0.16 2.75 -7.65
C MET A 192 -0.46 3.25 -8.96
N GLU A 193 -1.17 2.40 -9.69
CA GLU A 193 -1.86 2.81 -10.91
C GLU A 193 -3.02 3.79 -10.62
N ALA A 194 -3.91 3.40 -9.71
CA ALA A 194 -5.08 4.19 -9.33
C ALA A 194 -5.51 3.89 -7.88
N THR A 195 -6.45 4.69 -7.38
CA THR A 195 -7.12 4.50 -6.09
C THR A 195 -8.59 4.08 -6.27
N TYR A 196 -9.26 3.67 -5.19
CA TYR A 196 -10.67 3.27 -5.24
C TYR A 196 -11.60 4.48 -5.02
N PRO A 197 -12.81 4.49 -5.60
CA PRO A 197 -13.77 5.59 -5.48
C PRO A 197 -14.00 6.09 -4.05
N HIS A 198 -14.20 5.17 -3.09
CA HIS A 198 -14.48 5.52 -1.71
C HIS A 198 -13.28 6.19 -1.02
N ILE A 199 -12.05 5.78 -1.37
CA ILE A 199 -10.81 6.41 -0.90
C ILE A 199 -10.69 7.81 -1.48
N PHE A 200 -10.92 7.98 -2.79
CA PHE A 200 -10.85 9.28 -3.44
C PHE A 200 -11.85 10.28 -2.81
N TYR A 201 -13.13 9.91 -2.72
CA TYR A 201 -14.14 10.78 -2.10
C TYR A 201 -13.87 11.08 -0.62
N PHE A 202 -13.24 10.15 0.11
CA PHE A 202 -12.87 10.40 1.49
C PHE A 202 -11.68 11.35 1.57
N HIS A 203 -10.56 11.04 0.91
CA HIS A 203 -9.29 11.74 1.06
C HIS A 203 -9.17 13.00 0.22
N PHE A 204 -9.75 13.13 -0.97
CA PHE A 204 -9.61 14.34 -1.81
C PHE A 204 -10.65 15.42 -1.55
N LYS A 205 -11.68 15.14 -0.72
CA LYS A 205 -12.71 16.13 -0.39
C LYS A 205 -12.12 17.39 0.25
N ASN A 206 -12.25 18.55 -0.41
CA ASN A 206 -11.64 19.83 0.00
C ASN A 206 -12.31 20.52 1.21
N LEU A 207 -12.54 19.78 2.30
CA LEU A 207 -13.16 20.32 3.50
C LEU A 207 -12.25 21.33 4.20
N ARG A 208 -12.82 22.42 4.73
CA ARG A 208 -12.11 23.38 5.60
C ARG A 208 -11.59 22.76 6.90
N LYS A 209 -12.36 21.82 7.46
CA LYS A 209 -12.00 21.04 8.65
C LYS A 209 -12.20 19.56 8.33
N ALA A 210 -11.10 18.83 8.30
CA ALA A 210 -11.05 17.46 7.79
C ALA A 210 -10.57 16.50 8.90
N TYR A 211 -11.49 16.07 9.76
CA TYR A 211 -11.18 15.11 10.82
C TYR A 211 -11.00 13.69 10.27
N GLY A 212 -10.11 12.91 10.90
CA GLY A 212 -9.90 11.47 10.62
C GLY A 212 -9.16 11.16 9.32
N ARG A 213 -8.62 12.18 8.62
CA ARG A 213 -7.84 12.01 7.38
C ARG A 213 -6.34 12.02 7.67
N ASN A 214 -5.88 10.97 8.33
CA ASN A 214 -4.48 10.83 8.78
C ASN A 214 -3.53 10.36 7.66
N GLU A 215 -3.98 10.44 6.41
CA GLU A 215 -3.24 9.93 5.26
C GLU A 215 -3.23 10.96 4.14
N THR A 216 -2.06 11.09 3.53
CA THR A 216 -1.81 11.90 2.34
C THR A 216 -1.77 10.97 1.14
N TRP A 217 -2.54 11.32 0.13
CA TRP A 217 -2.61 10.65 -1.17
C TRP A 217 -2.14 11.64 -2.22
N LEU A 218 -1.17 11.24 -3.04
CA LEU A 218 -0.51 12.07 -4.03
C LEU A 218 -0.63 11.37 -5.38
N CYS A 219 -1.51 11.84 -6.25
CA CYS A 219 -1.52 11.42 -7.64
C CYS A 219 -0.52 12.27 -8.43
N PHE A 220 0.18 11.71 -9.40
CA PHE A 220 1.09 12.47 -10.24
C PHE A 220 0.95 12.14 -11.71
N THR A 221 1.24 13.14 -12.53
CA THR A 221 1.57 12.97 -13.94
C THR A 221 2.99 13.43 -14.16
N MET A 222 3.69 12.76 -15.07
CA MET A 222 5.03 13.12 -15.47
C MET A 222 5.13 13.11 -16.98
N GLU A 223 5.56 14.24 -17.52
CA GLU A 223 5.77 14.44 -18.93
C GLU A 223 7.26 14.69 -19.18
N ILE A 224 7.77 14.14 -20.29
CA ILE A 224 9.14 14.37 -20.73
C ILE A 224 9.12 15.26 -21.96
N ILE A 225 9.98 16.27 -21.97
CA ILE A 225 10.13 17.17 -23.11
C ILE A 225 11.17 16.58 -24.06
N LYS A 226 10.74 16.13 -25.25
CA LYS A 226 11.62 15.67 -26.34
C LYS A 226 11.44 16.55 -27.57
N GLN A 227 12.53 17.15 -28.06
CA GLN A 227 12.56 17.89 -29.34
C GLN A 227 11.38 18.87 -29.52
N HIS A 228 11.10 19.69 -28.49
CA HIS A 228 9.99 20.66 -28.45
C HIS A 228 8.56 20.08 -28.43
N SER A 229 8.40 18.78 -28.14
CA SER A 229 7.13 18.14 -27.86
C SER A 229 7.10 17.56 -26.44
N THR A 230 5.96 17.73 -25.77
CA THR A 230 5.72 17.18 -24.44
C THR A 230 5.02 15.84 -24.58
N VAL A 231 5.63 14.77 -24.08
CA VAL A 231 5.08 13.41 -24.16
C VAL A 231 4.79 12.93 -22.75
N SER A 232 3.52 12.59 -22.48
CA SER A 232 3.13 11.91 -21.24
C SER A 232 3.92 10.60 -21.12
N TRP A 233 4.65 10.46 -20.02
CA TRP A 233 5.56 9.34 -19.82
C TRP A 233 5.03 8.37 -18.77
N GLU A 234 4.78 8.86 -17.55
CA GLU A 234 4.33 8.01 -16.44
C GLU A 234 3.30 8.75 -15.59
N THR A 235 2.39 7.97 -15.00
CA THR A 235 1.40 8.45 -14.06
C THR A 235 1.25 7.47 -12.91
N GLY A 236 0.78 7.94 -11.76
CA GLY A 236 0.49 7.03 -10.67
C GLY A 236 0.09 7.73 -9.39
N VAL A 237 0.02 6.96 -8.31
CA VAL A 237 -0.47 7.40 -7.01
C VAL A 237 0.47 6.91 -5.90
N PHE A 238 0.84 7.81 -5.01
CA PHE A 238 1.51 7.50 -3.76
C PHE A 238 0.57 7.71 -2.58
N ARG A 239 0.82 6.97 -1.50
CA ARG A 239 0.22 7.16 -0.19
C ARG A 239 1.34 7.18 0.84
N ASN A 240 1.18 7.98 1.89
CA ASN A 240 2.11 7.94 2.99
C ASN A 240 2.18 6.52 3.59
N GLN A 241 3.40 6.05 3.86
CA GLN A 241 3.66 4.75 4.46
C GLN A 241 3.63 4.90 5.98
N VAL A 242 2.72 4.15 6.61
CA VAL A 242 2.64 4.05 8.06
C VAL A 242 3.05 2.63 8.45
N ASP A 243 4.36 2.39 8.51
CA ASP A 243 4.97 1.18 9.06
C ASP A 243 5.29 1.46 10.54
N PRO A 244 5.06 0.52 11.49
CA PRO A 244 5.52 0.65 12.88
C PRO A 244 6.97 1.11 13.03
N GLU A 245 7.85 0.74 12.09
CA GLU A 245 9.27 1.09 12.10
C GLU A 245 9.62 2.34 11.27
N SER A 246 8.75 2.78 10.36
CA SER A 246 9.02 3.99 9.55
C SER A 246 7.74 4.69 9.09
N ARG A 247 7.68 6.00 9.34
CA ARG A 247 6.65 6.88 8.77
C ARG A 247 7.26 7.61 7.58
N CYS A 248 6.77 7.34 6.38
CA CYS A 248 7.21 8.02 5.16
C CYS A 248 6.03 8.81 4.57
N HIS A 249 6.18 10.12 4.37
CA HIS A 249 5.14 10.93 3.73
C HIS A 249 5.07 10.64 2.22
N ALA A 250 3.92 10.93 1.60
CA ALA A 250 3.69 10.58 0.19
C ALA A 250 4.69 11.29 -0.75
N GLU A 251 5.05 12.52 -0.42
CA GLU A 251 6.04 13.36 -1.10
C GLU A 251 7.41 12.69 -1.08
N ARG A 252 7.82 12.14 0.07
CA ARG A 252 9.11 11.45 0.24
C ARG A 252 9.13 10.11 -0.49
N CYS A 253 8.01 9.40 -0.52
CA CYS A 253 7.86 8.21 -1.35
C CYS A 253 8.04 8.53 -2.83
N PHE A 254 7.43 9.62 -3.31
CA PHE A 254 7.62 10.09 -4.68
C PHE A 254 9.09 10.43 -4.95
N LEU A 255 9.72 11.24 -4.11
CA LEU A 255 11.11 11.68 -4.35
C LEU A 255 12.10 10.50 -4.35
N SER A 256 11.96 9.55 -3.42
CA SER A 256 12.82 8.34 -3.39
C SER A 256 12.65 7.54 -4.68
N TRP A 257 11.41 7.22 -5.09
CA TRP A 257 11.16 6.53 -6.34
C TRP A 257 11.68 7.30 -7.56
N PHE A 258 11.42 8.61 -7.63
CA PHE A 258 11.82 9.43 -8.76
C PHE A 258 13.34 9.52 -8.91
N CYS A 259 14.07 9.72 -7.80
CA CYS A 259 15.54 9.82 -7.82
C CYS A 259 16.22 8.49 -8.15
N GLU A 260 15.70 7.38 -7.64
CA GLU A 260 16.32 6.06 -7.78
C GLU A 260 16.05 5.44 -9.15
N ASP A 261 14.83 5.57 -9.66
CA ASP A 261 14.37 4.77 -10.81
C ASP A 261 14.23 5.59 -12.11
N ILE A 262 14.03 6.91 -12.03
CA ILE A 262 13.55 7.71 -13.18
C ILE A 262 14.48 8.85 -13.57
N LEU A 263 15.01 9.57 -12.58
CA LEU A 263 15.69 10.84 -12.78
C LEU A 263 16.99 10.66 -13.58
N SER A 264 17.07 11.35 -14.72
CA SER A 264 18.25 11.39 -15.59
C SER A 264 18.66 12.84 -15.82
N PRO A 265 19.97 13.18 -15.71
CA PRO A 265 20.45 14.56 -15.90
C PRO A 265 20.15 15.15 -17.29
N ASN A 266 20.01 14.29 -18.31
CA ASN A 266 19.86 14.72 -19.72
C ASN A 266 18.40 14.80 -20.16
N THR A 267 17.46 14.77 -19.22
CA THR A 267 16.03 14.72 -19.50
C THR A 267 15.31 15.83 -18.75
N GLU A 268 14.48 16.59 -19.46
CA GLU A 268 13.64 17.64 -18.90
C GLU A 268 12.28 17.05 -18.50
N TYR A 269 11.92 17.21 -17.23
CA TYR A 269 10.71 16.65 -16.65
C TYR A 269 9.74 17.76 -16.27
N GLN A 270 8.48 17.58 -16.64
CA GLN A 270 7.36 18.35 -16.11
C GLN A 270 6.49 17.42 -15.27
N VAL A 271 6.52 17.64 -13.96
CA VAL A 271 5.83 16.82 -12.97
C VAL A 271 4.67 17.63 -12.41
N THR A 272 3.48 17.02 -12.38
CA THR A 272 2.32 17.59 -11.71
C THR A 272 1.88 16.67 -10.59
N TRP A 273 1.75 17.19 -9.37
CA TRP A 273 1.21 16.51 -8.22
C TRP A 273 -0.21 16.99 -7.92
N TYR A 274 -1.12 16.07 -7.69
CA TYR A 274 -2.44 16.30 -7.12
C TYR A 274 -2.49 15.64 -5.76
N THR A 275 -2.37 16.44 -4.70
CA THR A 275 -2.24 15.93 -3.33
C THR A 275 -3.48 16.19 -2.49
N SER A 276 -3.84 15.23 -1.66
CA SER A 276 -4.97 15.37 -0.74
C SER A 276 -4.71 16.39 0.37
N TRP A 277 -3.46 16.57 0.77
CA TRP A 277 -2.98 17.56 1.73
C TRP A 277 -1.75 18.27 1.15
N SER A 278 -1.63 19.58 1.33
CA SER A 278 -0.39 20.28 1.00
C SER A 278 0.79 19.69 1.79
N PRO A 279 2.02 19.74 1.25
CA PRO A 279 3.19 19.25 1.95
C PRO A 279 3.35 19.85 3.36
N CYS A 280 3.82 19.05 4.31
CA CYS A 280 4.21 19.54 5.63
C CYS A 280 5.55 20.30 5.54
N LEU A 281 5.96 20.97 6.64
CA LEU A 281 7.23 21.73 6.69
C LEU A 281 8.43 20.92 6.18
N ASP A 282 8.65 19.72 6.74
CA ASP A 282 9.81 18.89 6.38
C ASP A 282 9.76 18.47 4.91
N CYS A 283 8.60 18.03 4.41
CA CYS A 283 8.44 17.64 3.01
C CYS A 283 8.60 18.82 2.05
N ALA A 284 8.09 20.00 2.42
CA ALA A 284 8.28 21.21 1.64
C ALA A 284 9.77 21.59 1.55
N GLY A 285 10.51 21.48 2.65
CA GLY A 285 11.96 21.68 2.68
C GLY A 285 12.72 20.69 1.79
N GLU A 286 12.43 19.39 1.92
CA GLU A 286 13.07 18.34 1.10
C GLU A 286 12.79 18.53 -0.39
N VAL A 287 11.55 18.87 -0.76
CA VAL A 287 11.17 19.13 -2.16
C VAL A 287 11.83 20.41 -2.69
N ALA A 288 11.91 21.47 -1.88
CA ALA A 288 12.58 22.72 -2.25
C ALA A 288 14.08 22.50 -2.50
N GLU A 289 14.74 21.71 -1.64
CA GLU A 289 16.14 21.33 -1.79
C GLU A 289 16.35 20.46 -3.04
N PHE A 290 15.43 19.54 -3.31
CA PHE A 290 15.44 18.73 -4.52
C PHE A 290 15.37 19.61 -5.79
N LEU A 291 14.42 20.54 -5.87
CA LEU A 291 14.28 21.44 -7.03
C LEU A 291 15.49 22.36 -7.21
N ALA A 292 16.13 22.79 -6.11
CA ALA A 292 17.36 23.58 -6.17
C ALA A 292 18.54 22.79 -6.76
N ARG A 293 18.58 21.47 -6.60
CA ARG A 293 19.63 20.59 -7.15
C ARG A 293 19.34 20.12 -8.58
N HIS A 294 18.07 20.09 -8.99
CA HIS A 294 17.61 19.49 -10.23
C HIS A 294 16.84 20.51 -11.09
N SER A 295 17.58 21.40 -11.75
CA SER A 295 17.00 22.45 -12.61
C SER A 295 16.26 21.90 -13.84
N ASN A 296 16.47 20.64 -14.19
CA ASN A 296 15.80 19.91 -15.26
C ASN A 296 14.42 19.36 -14.85
N VAL A 297 13.91 19.73 -13.68
CA VAL A 297 12.60 19.29 -13.16
C VAL A 297 11.74 20.52 -12.84
N LYS A 298 10.58 20.60 -13.49
CA LYS A 298 9.52 21.57 -13.17
C LYS A 298 8.41 20.86 -12.40
N LEU A 299 8.00 21.43 -11.28
CA LEU A 299 6.99 20.84 -10.41
C LEU A 299 5.79 21.79 -10.26
N ALA A 300 4.59 21.26 -10.52
CA ALA A 300 3.33 21.89 -10.17
C ALA A 300 2.62 21.05 -9.09
N ILE A 301 2.15 21.68 -8.02
CA ILE A 301 1.49 21.04 -6.89
C ILE A 301 0.08 21.61 -6.76
N PHE A 302 -0.92 20.78 -6.98
CA PHE A 302 -2.32 21.07 -6.74
C PHE A 302 -2.78 20.38 -5.46
N ALA A 303 -3.03 21.15 -4.40
CA ALA A 303 -3.46 20.62 -3.11
C ALA A 303 -4.98 20.70 -2.95
N ALA A 304 -5.61 19.60 -2.55
CA ALA A 304 -7.04 19.58 -2.22
C ALA A 304 -7.36 20.35 -0.92
N ARG A 305 -6.40 20.38 0.01
CA ARG A 305 -6.49 21.06 1.31
C ARG A 305 -5.12 21.55 1.74
N LEU A 306 -5.08 22.64 2.48
CA LEU A 306 -3.86 23.12 3.12
C LEU A 306 -3.68 22.47 4.50
N TYR A 307 -2.53 21.85 4.72
CA TYR A 307 -2.16 21.22 5.99
C TYR A 307 -1.61 22.28 6.96
N TYR A 308 -2.26 22.42 8.12
CA TYR A 308 -1.88 23.37 9.17
C TYR A 308 -1.58 24.81 8.69
N PHE A 309 -2.37 25.31 7.75
CA PHE A 309 -2.18 26.64 7.13
C PHE A 309 -2.28 27.83 8.09
N TRP A 310 -2.74 27.62 9.33
CA TRP A 310 -2.74 28.65 10.38
C TRP A 310 -1.40 28.77 11.11
N ASP A 311 -0.49 27.79 10.94
CA ASP A 311 0.84 27.78 11.55
C ASP A 311 1.86 28.41 10.60
N THR A 312 2.56 29.42 11.08
CA THR A 312 3.52 30.22 10.30
C THR A 312 4.68 29.41 9.73
N HIS A 313 5.08 28.30 10.37
CA HIS A 313 6.14 27.44 9.83
C HIS A 313 5.68 26.69 8.59
N TYR A 314 4.44 26.18 8.58
CA TYR A 314 3.87 25.51 7.42
C TYR A 314 3.67 26.48 6.25
N GLN A 315 3.26 27.71 6.55
CA GLN A 315 3.19 28.79 5.56
C GLN A 315 4.58 29.06 4.94
N GLN A 316 5.63 29.13 5.78
CA GLN A 316 7.00 29.34 5.31
C GLN A 316 7.49 28.20 4.40
N GLY A 317 7.12 26.95 4.71
CA GLY A 317 7.43 25.80 3.85
C GLY A 317 6.82 25.96 2.45
N LEU A 318 5.55 26.37 2.35
CA LEU A 318 4.88 26.58 1.07
C LEU A 318 5.48 27.76 0.29
N ARG A 319 5.84 28.87 0.96
CA ARG A 319 6.59 29.98 0.33
C ARG A 319 7.93 29.51 -0.23
N SER A 320 8.70 28.77 0.56
CA SER A 320 9.99 28.25 0.13
C SER A 320 9.88 27.35 -1.10
N LEU A 321 8.81 26.56 -1.25
CA LEU A 321 8.57 25.78 -2.47
C LEU A 321 8.37 26.69 -3.68
N SER A 322 7.54 27.72 -3.53
CA SER A 322 7.27 28.68 -4.60
C SER A 322 8.52 29.44 -5.03
N GLU A 323 9.32 29.91 -4.06
CA GLU A 323 10.61 30.57 -4.30
C GLU A 323 11.63 29.67 -5.03
N LYS A 324 11.55 28.35 -4.84
CA LYS A 324 12.39 27.37 -5.54
C LYS A 324 11.79 26.89 -6.87
N GLY A 325 10.74 27.55 -7.36
CA GLY A 325 10.20 27.37 -8.70
C GLY A 325 9.07 26.34 -8.81
N ALA A 326 8.54 25.82 -7.70
CA ALA A 326 7.33 25.02 -7.74
C ALA A 326 6.09 25.91 -7.92
N SER A 327 5.18 25.57 -8.84
CA SER A 327 3.82 26.13 -8.80
C SER A 327 3.05 25.46 -7.66
N VAL A 328 2.39 26.24 -6.79
CA VAL A 328 1.55 25.70 -5.72
C VAL A 328 0.16 26.31 -5.85
N GLU A 329 -0.84 25.46 -6.06
CA GLU A 329 -2.22 25.85 -6.36
C GLU A 329 -3.22 24.98 -5.57
N ILE A 330 -4.47 25.43 -5.47
CA ILE A 330 -5.56 24.63 -4.88
C ILE A 330 -6.31 23.88 -5.98
N MET A 331 -6.63 22.61 -5.75
CA MET A 331 -7.45 21.82 -6.68
C MET A 331 -8.86 22.42 -6.86
N GLY A 332 -9.18 22.79 -8.09
CA GLY A 332 -10.50 23.19 -8.54
C GLY A 332 -11.33 22.01 -9.06
N TYR A 333 -12.50 22.33 -9.63
CA TYR A 333 -13.39 21.30 -10.20
C TYR A 333 -12.71 20.48 -11.30
N LYS A 334 -11.94 21.15 -12.18
CA LYS A 334 -11.25 20.49 -13.30
C LYS A 334 -10.21 19.50 -12.82
N ASP A 335 -9.46 19.85 -11.77
CA ASP A 335 -8.41 19.00 -11.20
C ASP A 335 -9.00 17.76 -10.52
N PHE A 336 -10.09 17.92 -9.76
CA PHE A 336 -10.80 16.78 -9.18
C PHE A 336 -11.39 15.85 -10.24
N LYS A 337 -11.98 16.42 -11.29
CA LYS A 337 -12.51 15.65 -12.42
C LYS A 337 -11.39 14.90 -13.14
N TYR A 338 -10.28 15.57 -13.44
CA TYR A 338 -9.09 14.97 -14.05
C TYR A 338 -8.57 13.81 -13.19
N CYS A 339 -8.46 14.00 -11.87
CA CYS A 339 -7.99 12.94 -11.00
C CYS A 339 -8.95 11.75 -10.93
N TRP A 340 -10.25 12.00 -10.97
CA TRP A 340 -11.25 10.95 -11.01
C TRP A 340 -11.19 10.13 -12.30
N GLU A 341 -10.90 10.77 -13.44
CA GLU A 341 -10.84 10.12 -14.74
C GLU A 341 -9.53 9.32 -14.93
N ASN A 342 -8.42 9.76 -14.32
CA ASN A 342 -7.09 9.18 -14.58
C ASN A 342 -6.51 8.35 -13.43
N PHE A 343 -6.96 8.58 -12.19
CA PHE A 343 -6.36 7.96 -11.00
C PHE A 343 -7.37 7.22 -10.13
N VAL A 344 -8.60 6.98 -10.60
CA VAL A 344 -9.62 6.26 -9.84
C VAL A 344 -10.17 5.11 -10.68
N TYR A 345 -10.30 3.93 -10.07
CA TYR A 345 -11.06 2.81 -10.63
C TYR A 345 -12.57 3.15 -10.61
N ASN A 346 -12.97 4.03 -11.54
CA ASN A 346 -14.29 4.66 -11.57
C ASN A 346 -15.35 3.82 -12.30
N GLY A 347 -14.96 2.75 -13.01
CA GLY A 347 -15.89 1.91 -13.77
C GLY A 347 -16.71 2.70 -14.78
N ASP A 348 -16.08 3.70 -15.43
CA ASP A 348 -16.69 4.63 -16.39
C ASP A 348 -17.79 5.54 -15.80
N GLU A 349 -17.97 5.56 -14.47
CA GLU A 349 -18.87 6.51 -13.83
C GLU A 349 -18.30 7.93 -13.87
N PRO A 350 -19.11 8.96 -14.16
CA PRO A 350 -18.65 10.34 -14.16
C PRO A 350 -18.37 10.86 -12.75
N PHE A 351 -17.45 11.82 -12.63
CA PHE A 351 -17.18 12.49 -11.37
C PHE A 351 -18.42 13.26 -10.85
N LYS A 352 -18.83 12.98 -9.62
CA LYS A 352 -19.97 13.63 -8.96
C LYS A 352 -19.44 14.61 -7.89
N PRO A 353 -19.46 15.94 -8.13
CA PRO A 353 -18.90 16.89 -7.19
C PRO A 353 -19.68 16.91 -5.87
N TRP A 354 -18.97 16.97 -4.74
CA TRP A 354 -19.62 17.08 -3.44
C TRP A 354 -20.15 18.50 -3.16
N LYS A 355 -21.15 18.57 -2.27
CA LYS A 355 -21.68 19.86 -1.78
C LYS A 355 -20.56 20.73 -1.22
N GLY A 356 -20.50 21.97 -1.69
CA GLY A 356 -19.54 22.98 -1.21
C GLY A 356 -18.17 22.97 -1.88
N LEU A 357 -17.92 22.12 -2.89
CA LEU A 357 -16.63 22.04 -3.59
C LEU A 357 -16.12 23.42 -4.03
N LYS A 358 -16.94 24.18 -4.77
CA LYS A 358 -16.58 25.51 -5.29
C LYS A 358 -16.34 26.54 -4.18
N TYR A 359 -17.18 26.54 -3.14
CA TYR A 359 -17.07 27.48 -2.03
C TYR A 359 -15.81 27.23 -1.19
N ASN A 360 -15.45 25.95 -0.98
CA ASN A 360 -14.23 25.60 -0.27
C ASN A 360 -12.98 25.89 -1.11
N PHE A 361 -13.04 25.66 -2.43
CA PHE A 361 -11.97 26.03 -3.36
C PHE A 361 -11.64 27.52 -3.22
N LEU A 362 -12.63 28.41 -3.38
CA LEU A 362 -12.41 29.86 -3.28
C LEU A 362 -11.79 30.29 -1.94
N PHE A 363 -12.21 29.66 -0.84
CA PHE A 363 -11.65 29.94 0.48
C PHE A 363 -10.19 29.48 0.60
N LEU A 364 -9.90 28.24 0.20
CA LEU A 364 -8.55 27.68 0.29
C LEU A 364 -7.60 28.41 -0.65
N ASP A 365 -8.07 28.78 -1.84
CA ASP A 365 -7.29 29.51 -2.85
C ASP A 365 -6.92 30.90 -2.34
N SER A 366 -7.89 31.67 -1.83
CA SER A 366 -7.63 32.95 -1.16
C SER A 366 -6.64 32.81 0.00
N LYS A 367 -6.73 31.74 0.80
CA LYS A 367 -5.76 31.48 1.88
C LYS A 367 -4.38 31.10 1.38
N LEU A 368 -4.28 30.39 0.27
CA LEU A 368 -2.98 30.08 -0.33
C LEU A 368 -2.32 31.35 -0.88
N GLN A 369 -3.08 32.22 -1.56
CA GLN A 369 -2.53 33.49 -2.06
C GLN A 369 -2.00 34.36 -0.90
N GLU A 370 -2.76 34.51 0.19
CA GLU A 370 -2.30 35.20 1.42
C GLU A 370 -1.00 34.60 2.02
N ILE A 371 -0.75 33.31 1.79
CA ILE A 371 0.45 32.62 2.28
C ILE A 371 1.65 32.84 1.36
N LEU A 372 1.41 32.90 0.05
CA LEU A 372 2.44 33.02 -0.98
C LEU A 372 2.86 34.48 -1.26
N GLU A 373 2.02 35.46 -0.91
CA GLU A 373 2.41 36.87 -0.73
C GLU A 373 3.49 37.02 0.36
#